data_AF-A0A2P6R9U5-F1
#
_entry.id   AF-A0A2P6R9U5-F1
#
_cell.length_a   1.000
_cell.length_b   1.000
_cell.length_c   1.000
_cell.angle_alpha   90.00
_cell.angle_beta   90.00
_cell.angle_gamma   90.00
#
_symmetry.space_group_name_H-M   'P 1'
#
loop_
_entity.id
_entity.type
_entity.pdbx_description
1 polymer ?
#
loop_
_entity_poly.entity_id
_entity_poly.type
_entity_poly.pdbx_seq_one_letter_code
_entity_poly.pdbx_strand_id
1 'polypeptide(L)'
;MADPLILFCALLLFSIPVSSQVNELFFRGFKHVGTNLTFTGIAEFENLGILKLTNDTSRLLGSHAFYTFPIRLKNSTNGKAFSFSTSFAFTIVPEYPKLGGHGVAFTMAPLKDINSLHA
;
A
#
# COMPACT_ATOMS: atom_id res chain seq x y z
N MET A 1 44.47 17.63 -1.48
CA MET A 1 43.93 17.78 -2.85
C MET A 1 43.44 16.40 -3.26
N ALA A 2 42.12 16.18 -3.31
CA ALA A 2 41.59 14.85 -3.65
C ALA A 2 41.80 14.58 -5.15
N ASP A 3 42.20 13.36 -5.49
CA ASP A 3 42.42 12.94 -6.88
C ASP A 3 41.09 13.07 -7.67
N PRO A 4 41.07 13.76 -8.83
CA PRO A 4 39.88 13.88 -9.68
C PRO A 4 39.24 12.52 -10.03
N LEU A 5 40.05 11.47 -10.15
CA LEU A 5 39.57 10.11 -10.41
C LEU A 5 38.78 9.54 -9.23
N ILE A 6 39.25 9.78 -8.00
CA ILE A 6 38.54 9.35 -6.78
C ILE A 6 37.21 10.09 -6.65
N LEU A 7 37.18 11.38 -6.96
CA LEU A 7 35.95 12.18 -6.95
C LEU A 7 34.95 11.68 -8.00
N PHE A 8 35.44 11.35 -9.20
CA PHE A 8 34.62 10.78 -10.27
C PHE A 8 34.04 9.41 -9.90
N CYS A 9 34.86 8.51 -9.33
CA CYS A 9 34.39 7.22 -8.83
C CYS A 9 33.36 7.38 -7.70
N ALA A 10 33.54 8.33 -6.78
CA ALA A 10 32.57 8.61 -5.74
C ALA A 10 31.23 9.10 -6.32
N LEU A 11 31.25 10.01 -7.30
CA LEU A 11 30.06 10.49 -8.01
C LEU A 11 29.32 9.36 -8.74
N LEU A 12 30.04 8.42 -9.35
CA LEU A 12 29.45 7.24 -9.98
C LEU A 12 28.75 6.34 -8.96
N LEU A 13 29.34 6.13 -7.77
CA LEU A 13 28.74 5.34 -6.71
C LEU A 13 27.45 5.98 -6.16
N PHE A 14 27.42 7.31 -6.04
CA PHE A 14 26.20 8.05 -5.66
C PHE A 14 25.11 8.02 -6.73
N SER A 15 25.45 7.71 -7.98
CA SER A 15 24.50 7.65 -9.10
C SER A 15 23.79 6.29 -9.22
N ILE A 16 24.17 5.29 -8.41
CA ILE A 16 23.54 3.96 -8.43
C ILE A 16 22.28 4.03 -7.55
N PRO A 17 21.07 3.91 -8.13
CA PRO A 17 19.85 3.81 -7.32
C PRO A 17 19.86 2.49 -6.55
N VAL A 18 20.04 2.56 -5.23
CA VAL A 18 19.90 1.42 -4.34
C VAL A 18 18.41 1.21 -4.06
N SER A 19 17.85 0.10 -4.52
CA SER A 19 16.49 -0.33 -4.18
C SER A 19 16.58 -1.43 -3.13
N SER A 20 16.08 -1.17 -1.92
CA SER A 20 15.87 -2.19 -0.90
C SER A 20 14.45 -2.74 -1.00
N GLN A 21 14.31 -4.06 -0.91
CA GLN A 21 13.00 -4.67 -0.77
C GLN A 21 12.45 -4.38 0.64
N VAL A 22 11.15 -4.09 0.72
CA VAL A 22 10.46 -4.02 2.01
C VAL A 22 10.22 -5.44 2.50
N ASN A 23 10.84 -5.80 3.61
CA ASN A 23 10.67 -7.12 4.24
C ASN A 23 9.49 -7.15 5.22
N GLU A 24 9.15 -6.01 5.81
CA GLU A 24 8.07 -5.90 6.79
C GLU A 24 7.34 -4.56 6.60
N LEU A 25 6.02 -4.61 6.71
CA LEU A 25 5.15 -3.45 6.70
C LEU A 25 4.33 -3.45 7.99
N PHE A 26 4.45 -2.38 8.76
CA PHE A 26 3.78 -2.31 10.06
C PHE A 26 3.16 -0.93 10.29
N PHE A 27 1.84 -0.93 10.52
CA PHE A 27 1.06 0.26 10.85
C PHE A 27 0.39 0.05 12.21
N ARG A 28 0.84 0.77 13.24
CA ARG A 28 0.15 0.79 14.55
C ARG A 28 -1.20 1.50 14.50
N GLY A 29 -1.41 2.30 13.47
CA GLY A 29 -2.56 3.16 13.24
C GLY A 29 -2.24 4.11 12.10
N PHE A 30 -3.22 4.93 11.72
CA PHE A 30 -3.21 5.65 10.46
C PHE A 30 -2.98 7.18 10.58
N LYS A 31 -2.62 7.67 11.76
CA LYS A 31 -2.53 9.13 12.05
C LYS A 31 -1.41 9.87 11.32
N HIS A 32 -0.33 9.18 10.92
CA HIS A 32 0.86 9.78 10.31
C HIS A 32 1.38 8.98 9.12
N VAL A 33 0.49 8.39 8.33
CA VAL A 33 0.91 7.47 7.26
C VAL A 33 1.49 8.22 6.05
N GLY A 34 1.35 9.55 6.01
CA GLY A 34 1.97 10.41 5.01
C GLY A 34 1.63 9.95 3.60
N THR A 35 2.65 9.85 2.75
CA THR A 35 2.55 9.41 1.35
C THR A 35 2.69 7.89 1.18
N ASN A 36 2.74 7.11 2.27
CA ASN A 36 2.92 5.66 2.19
C ASN A 36 1.65 4.92 1.79
N LEU A 37 0.49 5.56 1.85
CA LEU A 37 -0.77 5.02 1.36
C LEU A 37 -1.40 5.94 0.31
N THR A 38 -1.96 5.35 -0.72
CA THR A 38 -2.81 6.01 -1.71
C THR A 38 -4.25 5.55 -1.55
N PHE A 39 -5.18 6.50 -1.57
CA PHE A 39 -6.60 6.26 -1.39
C PHE A 39 -7.35 6.57 -2.68
N THR A 40 -8.45 5.86 -2.89
CA THR A 40 -9.37 6.11 -3.99
C THR A 40 -10.80 6.04 -3.46
N GLY A 41 -11.71 6.78 -4.09
CA GLY A 41 -13.09 6.90 -3.67
C GLY A 41 -13.23 7.75 -2.41
N ILE A 42 -13.98 7.25 -1.43
CA ILE A 42 -14.33 7.94 -0.18
C ILE A 42 -13.50 7.47 1.02
N ALA A 43 -12.40 6.75 0.76
CA ALA A 43 -11.54 6.29 1.84
C ALA A 43 -10.83 7.47 2.51
N GLU A 44 -10.93 7.57 3.84
CA GLU A 44 -10.43 8.71 4.60
C GLU A 44 -9.77 8.29 5.93
N PHE A 45 -8.99 9.22 6.48
CA PHE A 45 -8.46 9.09 7.83
C PHE A 45 -9.36 9.82 8.81
N GLU A 46 -9.81 9.11 9.84
CA GLU A 46 -10.36 9.77 11.01
C GLU A 46 -9.23 10.33 11.88
N ASN A 47 -9.48 11.44 12.58
CA ASN A 47 -8.52 12.11 13.49
C ASN A 47 -7.92 11.19 14.57
N LEU A 48 -8.53 10.02 14.79
CA LEU A 48 -8.09 8.98 15.73
C LEU A 48 -7.08 7.99 15.13
N GLY A 49 -6.68 8.15 13.86
CA GLY A 49 -5.75 7.23 13.21
C GLY A 49 -6.42 5.92 12.78
N ILE A 50 -7.69 6.00 12.38
CA ILE A 50 -8.46 4.88 11.84
C ILE A 50 -8.57 5.10 10.33
N LEU A 51 -8.33 4.04 9.56
CA LEU A 51 -8.59 4.02 8.13
C LEU A 51 -10.05 3.61 7.90
N LYS A 52 -10.86 4.54 7.39
CA LYS A 52 -12.25 4.30 7.04
C LYS A 52 -12.36 4.07 5.55
N LEU A 53 -12.67 2.83 5.15
CA LEU A 53 -12.80 2.45 3.73
C LEU A 53 -14.16 2.85 3.12
N THR A 54 -15.20 2.90 3.94
CA THR A 54 -16.57 3.22 3.54
C THR A 54 -17.25 4.10 4.60
N ASN A 55 -18.21 4.91 4.18
CA ASN A 55 -19.07 5.70 5.07
C ASN A 55 -20.54 5.24 4.89
N ASP A 56 -21.47 5.95 5.52
CA ASP A 56 -22.90 5.58 5.55
C ASP A 56 -23.63 5.92 4.23
N THR A 57 -22.91 6.38 3.20
CA THR A 57 -23.53 6.64 1.90
C THR A 57 -23.84 5.34 1.19
N SER A 58 -25.10 5.16 0.79
CA SER A 58 -25.57 3.93 0.17
C SER A 58 -24.89 3.63 -1.18
N ARG A 59 -24.59 2.35 -1.42
CA ARG A 59 -24.15 1.78 -2.72
C ARG A 59 -22.84 2.31 -3.29
N LEU A 60 -21.90 2.71 -2.43
CA LEU A 60 -20.57 3.10 -2.90
C LEU A 60 -19.71 1.88 -3.24
N LEU A 61 -19.12 1.92 -4.44
CA LEU A 61 -18.15 0.94 -4.93
C LEU A 61 -16.79 1.61 -5.13
N GLY A 62 -15.72 0.82 -5.08
CA GLY A 62 -14.40 1.25 -5.54
C GLY A 62 -13.56 2.03 -4.53
N SER A 63 -13.96 2.13 -3.26
CA SER A 63 -13.13 2.74 -2.23
C SER A 63 -12.10 1.74 -1.71
N HIS A 64 -10.82 2.08 -1.85
CA HIS A 64 -9.72 1.21 -1.48
C HIS A 64 -8.49 2.02 -1.06
N ALA A 65 -7.59 1.35 -0.34
CA ALA A 65 -6.32 1.91 0.11
C ALA A 65 -5.18 0.97 -0.30
N PHE A 66 -4.20 1.49 -1.03
CA PHE A 66 -2.99 0.76 -1.40
C PHE A 66 -1.76 1.34 -0.73
N TYR A 67 -0.81 0.46 -0.42
CA TYR A 67 0.55 0.87 -0.13
C TYR A 67 1.21 1.47 -1.38
N THR A 68 1.82 2.65 -1.22
CA THR A 68 2.33 3.45 -2.33
C THR A 68 3.51 2.79 -3.03
N PHE A 69 4.33 2.03 -2.31
CA PHE A 69 5.53 1.43 -2.87
C PHE A 69 5.24 -0.03 -3.28
N PRO A 70 5.51 -0.43 -4.53
CA PRO A 70 5.26 -1.79 -4.98
C PRO A 70 6.01 -2.83 -4.13
N ILE A 71 5.34 -3.94 -3.82
CA ILE A 71 5.92 -5.08 -3.12
C ILE A 71 6.27 -6.16 -4.15
N ARG A 72 7.51 -6.61 -4.15
CA ARG A 72 7.98 -7.68 -5.03
C ARG A 72 7.59 -9.03 -4.45
N LEU A 73 6.73 -9.77 -5.16
CA LEU A 73 6.24 -11.08 -4.74
C LEU A 73 7.01 -12.26 -5.34
N LYS A 74 7.91 -12.01 -6.30
CA LYS A 74 8.76 -13.04 -6.90
C LYS A 74 10.15 -12.52 -7.22
N ASN A 75 11.13 -13.40 -7.14
CA ASN A 75 12.48 -13.15 -7.58
C ASN A 75 12.50 -13.02 -9.12
N SER A 76 13.16 -11.98 -9.63
CA SER A 76 13.20 -11.67 -11.07
C SER A 76 14.27 -12.46 -11.81
N THR A 77 15.25 -13.01 -11.11
CA THR A 77 16.34 -13.80 -11.67
C THR A 77 15.94 -15.26 -11.85
N ASN A 78 15.24 -15.84 -10.86
CA ASN A 78 14.88 -17.27 -10.88
C ASN A 78 13.37 -17.55 -10.84
N GLY A 79 12.53 -16.52 -10.81
CA GLY A 79 11.07 -16.66 -10.84
C GLY A 79 10.42 -17.18 -9.56
N LYS A 80 11.18 -17.53 -8.52
CA LYS A 80 10.63 -18.09 -7.27
C LYS A 80 9.77 -17.07 -6.55
N ALA A 81 8.57 -17.49 -6.13
CA ALA A 81 7.68 -16.69 -5.31
C ALA A 81 8.21 -16.55 -3.88
N PHE A 82 7.93 -15.40 -3.26
CA PHE A 82 8.17 -15.19 -1.83
C PHE A 82 6.93 -15.58 -1.02
N SER A 83 7.15 -16.23 0.12
CA SER A 83 6.11 -16.44 1.11
C SER A 83 5.87 -15.15 1.90
N PHE A 84 4.62 -14.87 2.25
CA PHE A 84 4.26 -13.74 3.08
C PHE A 84 3.16 -14.12 4.06
N SER A 85 3.05 -13.35 5.14
CA SER A 85 1.95 -13.37 6.10
C SER A 85 1.46 -11.95 6.33
N THR A 86 0.17 -11.80 6.58
CA THR A 86 -0.43 -10.51 6.93
C THR A 86 -1.37 -10.68 8.10
N SER A 87 -1.52 -9.64 8.91
CA SER A 87 -2.44 -9.58 10.03
C SER A 87 -2.94 -8.16 10.17
N PHE A 88 -4.26 -8.02 10.30
CA PHE A 88 -4.91 -6.72 10.44
C PHE A 88 -6.17 -6.88 11.29
N ALA A 89 -6.52 -5.81 12.00
CA ALA A 89 -7.77 -5.69 12.72
C ALA A 89 -8.69 -4.73 11.96
N PHE A 90 -9.98 -5.07 11.88
CA PHE A 90 -10.99 -4.22 11.26
C PHE A 90 -12.31 -4.34 12.03
N THR A 91 -13.19 -3.37 11.83
CA THR A 91 -14.56 -3.39 12.34
C THR A 91 -15.53 -3.11 11.21
N ILE A 92 -16.70 -3.73 11.24
CA ILE A 92 -17.81 -3.47 10.33
C ILE A 92 -18.99 -3.06 11.21
N VAL A 93 -19.46 -1.83 11.03
CA VAL A 93 -20.60 -1.28 11.76
C VAL A 93 -21.74 -1.09 10.76
N PRO A 94 -22.75 -1.98 10.71
CA PRO A 94 -23.85 -1.85 9.78
C PRO A 94 -24.81 -0.74 10.23
N GLU A 95 -25.24 0.12 9.31
CA GLU A 95 -26.35 1.06 9.55
C GLU A 95 -27.65 0.31 9.87
N TYR A 96 -27.88 -0.81 9.17
CA TYR A 96 -29.02 -1.69 9.37
C TYR A 96 -28.54 -3.10 9.74
N PRO A 97 -28.50 -3.46 11.05
CA PRO A 97 -27.94 -4.74 11.52
C PRO A 97 -28.55 -6.00 10.91
N LYS A 98 -29.76 -5.90 10.33
CA LYS A 98 -30.49 -7.02 9.72
C LYS A 98 -30.30 -7.15 8.20
N LEU A 99 -29.69 -6.17 7.52
CA LEU A 99 -29.64 -6.12 6.05
C LEU A 99 -28.30 -6.58 5.45
N GLY A 100 -27.29 -6.89 6.27
CA GLY A 100 -25.97 -7.33 5.79
C GLY A 100 -25.25 -6.27 4.94
N GLY A 101 -24.12 -6.64 4.36
CA GLY A 101 -23.31 -5.77 3.49
C GLY A 101 -22.36 -6.58 2.61
N HIS A 102 -21.60 -5.90 1.73
CA HIS A 102 -20.69 -6.56 0.77
C HIS A 102 -19.41 -7.12 1.41
N GLY A 103 -18.94 -6.51 2.50
CA GLY A 103 -17.76 -6.94 3.24
C GLY A 103 -16.48 -6.15 2.90
N VAL A 104 -15.33 -6.75 3.20
CA VAL A 104 -13.99 -6.17 3.03
C VAL A 104 -13.03 -7.25 2.52
N ALA A 105 -12.04 -6.85 1.72
CA ALA A 105 -11.02 -7.75 1.20
C ALA A 105 -9.61 -7.15 1.37
N PHE A 106 -8.64 -8.03 1.67
CA PHE A 106 -7.23 -7.75 1.45
C PHE A 106 -6.87 -8.18 0.03
N THR A 107 -6.19 -7.33 -0.72
CA THR A 107 -5.83 -7.61 -2.12
C THR A 107 -4.40 -7.18 -2.43
N MET A 108 -3.80 -7.89 -3.40
CA MET A 108 -2.55 -7.51 -4.03
C MET A 108 -2.81 -7.41 -5.53
N ALA A 109 -2.47 -6.27 -6.13
CA ALA A 109 -2.72 -6.00 -7.54
C ALA A 109 -1.45 -5.44 -8.21
N PRO A 110 -1.28 -5.62 -9.54
CA PRO A 110 -0.16 -5.03 -10.28
C PRO A 110 -0.20 -3.50 -10.32
N LEU A 111 -1.40 -2.92 -10.21
CA LEU A 111 -1.68 -1.49 -10.25
C LEU A 111 -2.54 -1.09 -9.06
N LYS A 112 -2.42 0.17 -8.65
CA LYS A 112 -3.16 0.73 -7.51
C LYS A 112 -4.60 1.08 -7.85
N ASP A 113 -4.90 1.35 -9.12
CA ASP A 113 -6.25 1.67 -9.57
C ASP A 113 -6.94 0.44 -10.13
N ILE A 114 -7.83 -0.14 -9.34
CA ILE A 114 -8.58 -1.35 -9.70
C ILE A 114 -9.72 -1.01 -10.68
N ASN A 115 -10.17 0.25 -10.77
CA ASN A 115 -11.26 0.64 -11.69
C ASN A 115 -10.81 0.62 -13.16
N SER A 116 -9.50 0.59 -13.41
CA SER A 116 -8.91 0.47 -14.74
C SER A 116 -8.91 -0.96 -15.31
N LEU A 117 -9.28 -1.96 -14.51
CA LEU A 117 -9.40 -3.35 -14.94
C LEU A 117 -10.79 -3.60 -15.55
N HIS A 118 -11.04 -3.04 -16.73
CA HIS A 118 -12.06 -3.57 -17.62
C HIS A 118 -11.56 -4.93 -18.15
N ALA A 119 -12.08 -6.01 -17.57
CA ALA A 119 -12.03 -7.35 -18.13
C ALA A 119 -13.39 -7.69 -18.73
#